data_AF-A0A0K8Q089-F1
#
_entry.id   AF-A0A0K8Q089-F1
#
_cell.length_a   1.000
_cell.length_b   1.000
_cell.length_c   1.000
_cell.angle_alpha   90.00
_cell.angle_beta   90.00
_cell.angle_gamma   90.00
#
_symmetry.space_group_name_H-M   'P 1'
#
loop_
_entity.id
_entity.type
_entity.pdbx_description
1 polymer ?
#
loop_
_entity_poly.entity_id
_entity_poly.type
_entity_poly.pdbx_seq_one_letter_code
_entity_poly.pdbx_strand_id
1 'polypeptide(L)'
;MVLVVNINPGAVAGGSGGQYFVGDFDGVQFTADSDSLVPADADGNVDLRHCLWLDWGRDYYAAVSFSNAPENRRIMIGWMNNWDYANSLPTSPWRSSMSLAREVELAMVDGLPRLVQRPVLPLDCGEPALTIQNMGLRDSLLPLPDAVPGSAQLIEPRSCPARHGALRSGFSAHRAGAPQRFSASMP
;
A
#
# COMPACT_ATOMS: atom_id res chain seq x y z
N MET A 1 18.83 -6.88 8.44
CA MET A 1 17.89 -6.15 9.33
C MET A 1 17.18 -5.05 8.53
N VAL A 2 16.16 -4.39 9.11
CA VAL A 2 15.43 -3.29 8.46
C VAL A 2 15.35 -2.10 9.41
N LEU A 3 15.73 -0.91 8.92
CA LEU A 3 15.53 0.38 9.59
C LEU A 3 14.36 1.11 8.92
N VAL A 4 13.39 1.59 9.71
CA VAL A 4 12.27 2.38 9.22
C VAL A 4 12.46 3.84 9.63
N VAL A 5 12.22 4.75 8.69
CA VAL A 5 12.30 6.20 8.92
C VAL A 5 10.99 6.85 8.45
N ASN A 6 10.31 7.52 9.37
CA ASN A 6 9.16 8.36 9.03
C ASN A 6 9.66 9.76 8.70
N ILE A 7 9.22 10.30 7.56
CA ILE A 7 9.75 11.52 6.96
C ILE A 7 8.61 12.54 6.83
N ASN A 8 8.88 13.80 7.21
CA ASN A 8 8.00 14.92 7.00
C ASN A 8 8.79 16.24 6.96
N PRO A 9 8.74 17.03 5.86
CA PRO A 9 8.17 16.71 4.55
C PRO A 9 9.11 15.84 3.70
N GLY A 10 8.65 15.37 2.55
CA GLY A 10 9.51 14.73 1.52
C GLY A 10 9.05 13.36 1.05
N ALA A 11 7.83 12.93 1.39
CA ALA A 11 7.28 11.67 0.90
C ALA A 11 7.04 11.70 -0.62
N VAL A 12 7.17 10.54 -1.27
CA VAL A 12 6.94 10.41 -2.73
C VAL A 12 5.55 10.85 -3.17
N ALA A 13 4.55 10.75 -2.30
CA ALA A 13 3.18 11.19 -2.55
C ALA A 13 2.89 12.63 -2.05
N GLY A 14 3.89 13.33 -1.53
CA GLY A 14 3.75 14.64 -0.89
C GLY A 14 3.52 14.56 0.63
N GLY A 15 3.91 15.63 1.33
CA GLY A 15 3.80 15.73 2.79
C GLY A 15 4.62 14.65 3.50
N SER A 16 3.95 13.89 4.36
CA SER A 16 4.56 12.90 5.24
C SER A 16 4.43 11.45 4.75
N GLY A 17 5.41 10.60 5.05
CA GLY A 17 5.41 9.18 4.65
C GLY A 17 6.49 8.37 5.36
N GLY A 18 6.69 7.11 4.95
CA GLY A 18 7.68 6.21 5.55
C GLY A 18 8.60 5.56 4.51
N GLN A 19 9.90 5.63 4.73
CA GLN A 19 10.91 4.85 4.01
C GLN A 19 11.44 3.71 4.88
N TYR A 20 12.03 2.72 4.24
CA TYR A 20 12.80 1.69 4.92
C TYR A 20 14.14 1.45 4.24
N PHE A 21 15.09 0.96 5.03
CA PHE A 21 16.42 0.59 4.57
C PHE A 21 16.73 -0.83 5.02
N VAL A 22 17.29 -1.63 4.11
CA VAL A 22 17.84 -2.97 4.43
C VAL A 22 19.32 -2.81 4.72
N GLY A 23 19.81 -3.52 5.72
CA GLY A 23 21.21 -3.43 6.14
C GLY A 23 21.50 -4.18 7.43
N ASP A 24 22.63 -3.87 8.04
CA ASP A 24 23.11 -4.51 9.27
C ASP A 24 23.21 -3.50 10.42
N PHE A 25 22.97 -3.95 11.65
CA PHE A 25 23.14 -3.15 12.85
C PHE A 25 24.11 -3.85 13.79
N ASP A 26 25.26 -3.21 14.03
CA ASP A 26 26.33 -3.78 14.86
C ASP A 26 26.13 -3.56 16.37
N GLY A 27 25.00 -2.96 16.77
CA GLY A 27 24.72 -2.56 18.15
C GLY A 27 24.89 -1.06 18.40
N VAL A 28 25.55 -0.32 17.49
CA VAL A 28 25.80 1.12 17.61
C VAL A 28 25.43 1.86 16.32
N GLN A 29 25.76 1.31 15.17
CA GLN A 29 25.56 1.92 13.86
C GLN A 29 24.80 0.97 12.93
N PHE A 30 23.84 1.53 12.20
CA PHE A 30 23.19 0.85 11.09
C PHE A 30 23.95 1.15 9.80
N THR A 31 24.34 0.12 9.07
CA THR A 31 24.95 0.22 7.74
C THR A 31 23.97 -0.31 6.72
N ALA A 32 23.45 0.58 5.86
CA ALA A 32 22.54 0.21 4.79
C ALA A 32 23.29 -0.52 3.66
N ASP A 33 22.63 -1.54 3.09
CA ASP A 33 23.11 -2.22 1.89
C ASP A 33 23.13 -1.26 0.70
N SER A 34 24.07 -1.43 -0.24
CA SER A 34 24.16 -0.56 -1.43
C SER A 34 22.86 -0.55 -2.22
N ASP A 35 22.20 -1.70 -2.36
CA ASP A 35 20.94 -1.88 -3.10
C ASP A 35 19.70 -1.33 -2.37
N SER A 36 19.91 -0.78 -1.17
CA SER A 36 18.91 -0.06 -0.39
C SER A 36 19.05 1.46 -0.49
N LEU A 37 20.11 1.96 -1.12
CA LEU A 37 20.42 3.38 -1.24
C LEU A 37 20.22 3.86 -2.67
N VAL A 38 19.67 5.07 -2.82
CA VAL A 38 19.58 5.76 -4.11
C VAL A 38 20.60 6.90 -4.09
N PRO A 39 21.55 6.92 -5.05
CA PRO A 39 22.52 8.00 -5.14
C PRO A 39 21.83 9.35 -5.38
N ALA A 40 22.35 10.39 -4.75
CA ALA A 40 21.99 11.76 -5.11
C ALA A 40 22.69 12.18 -6.40
N ASP A 41 22.05 13.05 -7.18
CA ASP A 41 22.69 13.71 -8.33
C ASP A 41 23.71 14.77 -7.87
N ALA A 42 24.35 15.45 -8.83
CA ALA A 42 25.37 16.47 -8.57
C ALA A 42 24.86 17.65 -7.73
N ASP A 43 23.55 17.89 -7.74
CA ASP A 43 22.89 18.96 -7.00
C ASP A 43 22.34 18.48 -5.65
N GLY A 44 22.56 17.21 -5.29
CA GLY A 44 22.12 16.60 -4.05
C GLY A 44 20.67 16.09 -4.08
N ASN A 45 20.01 16.04 -5.24
CA ASN A 45 18.65 15.54 -5.35
C ASN A 45 18.64 14.02 -5.50
N VAL A 46 17.67 13.38 -4.85
CA VAL A 46 17.43 11.93 -4.96
C VAL A 46 16.17 11.68 -5.77
N ASP A 47 16.22 10.79 -6.76
CA ASP A 47 15.02 10.34 -7.45
C ASP A 47 14.18 9.45 -6.53
N LEU A 48 13.18 10.06 -5.89
CA LEU A 48 12.30 9.42 -4.91
C LEU A 48 11.59 8.17 -5.46
N ARG A 49 11.46 8.02 -6.78
CA ARG A 49 10.83 6.85 -7.42
C ARG A 49 11.66 5.58 -7.30
N HIS A 50 12.94 5.70 -6.95
CA HIS A 50 13.83 4.57 -6.73
C HIS A 50 14.06 4.27 -5.25
N CYS A 51 13.57 5.11 -4.33
CA CYS A 51 13.68 4.86 -2.91
C CYS A 51 12.75 3.72 -2.47
N LEU A 52 13.12 3.06 -1.37
CA LEU A 52 12.32 2.01 -0.76
C LEU A 52 11.28 2.62 0.20
N TRP A 53 10.04 2.74 -0.27
CA TRP A 53 8.91 3.26 0.50
C TRP A 53 8.13 2.15 1.21
N LEU A 54 7.68 2.41 2.44
CA LEU A 54 6.71 1.57 3.15
C LEU A 54 5.32 1.65 2.52
N ASP A 55 4.96 2.80 1.96
CA ASP A 55 3.71 2.99 1.24
C ASP A 55 3.90 4.08 0.20
N TRP A 56 3.26 3.91 -0.95
CA TRP A 56 3.28 4.88 -2.04
C TRP A 56 2.09 5.83 -2.01
N GLY A 57 1.13 5.59 -1.10
CA GLY A 57 0.01 6.48 -0.81
C GLY A 57 0.39 7.62 0.12
N ARG A 58 -0.56 8.54 0.31
CA ARG A 58 -0.39 9.74 1.14
C ARG A 58 -0.52 9.47 2.63
N ASP A 59 -1.27 8.43 3.00
CA ASP A 59 -1.83 8.26 4.34
C ASP A 59 -1.31 6.97 5.00
N TYR A 60 0.01 6.88 5.17
CA TYR A 60 0.66 5.80 5.93
C TYR A 60 1.88 6.35 6.67
N TYR A 61 1.63 7.13 7.72
CA TYR A 61 2.66 7.82 8.48
C TYR A 61 2.83 7.23 9.88
N ALA A 62 3.97 7.50 10.51
CA ALA A 62 4.31 7.04 11.86
C ALA A 62 4.11 5.53 12.02
N ALA A 63 4.46 4.77 10.98
CA ALA A 63 4.29 3.32 10.98
C ALA A 63 5.21 2.67 12.02
N VAL A 64 4.62 1.83 12.87
CA VAL A 64 5.34 1.10 13.92
C VAL A 64 5.10 -0.39 13.76
N SER A 65 6.14 -1.18 13.99
CA SER A 65 6.06 -2.64 13.97
C SER A 65 6.18 -3.23 15.37
N PHE A 66 5.44 -4.30 15.62
CA PHE A 66 5.46 -5.08 16.85
C PHE A 66 6.12 -6.44 16.58
N SER A 67 7.02 -6.85 17.47
CA SER A 67 7.58 -8.20 17.52
C SER A 67 6.81 -9.07 18.51
N ASN A 68 7.15 -10.36 18.59
CA ASN A 68 6.57 -11.33 19.53
C ASN A 68 5.06 -11.60 19.32
N ALA A 69 4.54 -11.39 18.11
CA ALA A 69 3.26 -11.97 17.75
C ALA A 69 3.41 -13.50 17.63
N PRO A 70 2.31 -14.27 17.81
CA PRO A 70 2.31 -15.71 17.56
C PRO A 70 2.92 -16.06 16.20
N GLU A 71 3.55 -17.23 16.12
CA GLU A 71 4.20 -17.72 14.90
C GLU A 71 5.35 -16.81 14.42
N ASN A 72 5.94 -16.04 15.34
CA ASN A 72 7.05 -15.11 15.08
C ASN A 72 6.73 -14.05 14.01
N ARG A 73 5.45 -13.72 13.86
CA ARG A 73 4.98 -12.73 12.90
C ARG A 73 5.44 -11.34 13.33
N ARG A 74 5.68 -10.47 12.35
CA ARG A 74 5.89 -9.03 12.57
C ARG A 74 4.71 -8.26 12.02
N ILE A 75 4.02 -7.54 12.89
CA ILE A 75 2.82 -6.79 12.53
C ILE A 75 3.15 -5.30 12.54
N MET A 76 2.72 -4.57 11.52
CA MET A 76 2.91 -3.13 11.38
C MET A 76 1.58 -2.42 11.19
N ILE A 77 1.43 -1.25 11.80
CA ILE A 77 0.28 -0.38 11.63
C ILE A 77 0.74 1.07 11.51
N GLY A 78 0.08 1.84 10.64
CA GLY A 78 0.38 3.25 10.39
C GLY A 78 -0.82 4.14 10.69
N TRP A 79 -0.55 5.40 10.99
CA TRP A 79 -1.57 6.43 11.05
C TRP A 79 -2.03 6.76 9.63
N MET A 80 -3.34 6.59 9.38
CA MET A 80 -3.93 6.88 8.08
C MET A 80 -4.26 8.36 7.98
N ASN A 81 -3.20 9.16 7.83
CA ASN A 81 -3.26 10.61 7.68
C ASN A 81 -1.94 11.16 7.11
N ASN A 82 -1.93 12.45 6.78
CA ASN A 82 -0.77 13.17 6.29
C ASN A 82 -0.67 14.55 6.94
N TRP A 83 0.55 14.99 7.28
CA TRP A 83 0.77 16.30 7.90
C TRP A 83 0.31 17.50 7.06
N ASP A 84 0.18 17.37 5.73
CA ASP A 84 -0.36 18.41 4.86
C ASP A 84 -1.79 18.84 5.24
N TYR A 85 -2.59 17.94 5.84
CA TYR A 85 -4.00 18.19 6.16
C TYR A 85 -4.46 17.58 7.49
N ALA A 86 -3.54 17.05 8.30
CA ALA A 86 -3.86 16.34 9.54
C ALA A 86 -4.77 17.12 10.50
N ASN A 87 -4.66 18.46 10.50
CA ASN A 87 -5.42 19.36 11.36
C ASN A 87 -6.79 19.78 10.77
N SER A 88 -7.10 19.41 9.53
CA SER A 88 -8.25 19.89 8.77
C SER A 88 -9.04 18.73 8.16
N LEU A 89 -9.47 17.80 9.01
CA LEU A 89 -10.26 16.63 8.61
C LEU A 89 -11.77 16.87 8.85
N PRO A 90 -12.65 16.44 7.92
CA PRO A 90 -14.10 16.58 8.05
C PRO A 90 -14.73 15.46 8.92
N THR A 91 -14.14 15.16 10.08
CA THR A 91 -14.62 14.12 10.99
C THR A 91 -14.90 14.68 12.38
N SER A 92 -16.00 14.24 13.01
CA SER A 92 -16.39 14.61 14.37
C SER A 92 -17.28 13.52 14.96
N PRO A 93 -17.22 13.22 16.28
CA PRO A 93 -16.31 13.79 17.29
C PRO A 93 -14.89 13.21 17.30
N TRP A 94 -14.61 12.17 16.53
CA TRP A 94 -13.26 11.59 16.42
C TRP A 94 -12.46 12.25 15.29
N ARG A 95 -11.15 12.02 15.31
CA ARG A 95 -10.23 12.46 14.25
C ARG A 95 -9.41 11.28 13.77
N SER A 96 -9.29 11.15 12.45
CA SER A 96 -8.43 10.15 11.80
C SER A 96 -8.85 8.69 12.03
N SER A 97 -8.00 7.79 11.57
CA SER A 97 -8.08 6.34 11.74
C SER A 97 -6.66 5.75 11.64
N MET A 98 -6.51 4.50 12.07
CA MET A 98 -5.33 3.70 11.74
C MET A 98 -5.53 2.98 10.40
N SER A 99 -4.43 2.60 9.75
CA SER A 99 -4.48 1.69 8.61
C SER A 99 -4.98 0.30 9.04
N LEU A 100 -5.30 -0.54 8.06
CA LEU A 100 -5.30 -1.99 8.31
C LEU A 100 -3.91 -2.40 8.83
N ALA A 101 -3.89 -3.32 9.79
CA ALA A 101 -2.65 -3.95 10.21
C ALA A 101 -2.09 -4.77 9.04
N ARG A 102 -0.76 -4.78 8.91
CA ARG A 102 -0.04 -5.50 7.87
C ARG A 102 0.97 -6.42 8.53
N GLU A 103 1.02 -7.66 8.09
CA GLU A 103 2.18 -8.48 8.33
C GLU A 103 3.30 -8.04 7.40
N VAL A 104 4.51 -7.91 7.94
CA VAL A 104 5.68 -7.47 7.18
C VAL A 104 6.81 -8.48 7.30
N GLU A 105 7.44 -8.77 6.18
CA GLU A 105 8.49 -9.78 6.06
C GLU A 105 9.58 -9.27 5.12
N LEU A 106 10.84 -9.64 5.37
CA LEU A 106 11.91 -9.42 4.41
C LEU A 106 12.00 -10.63 3.48
N ALA A 107 11.75 -10.43 2.19
CA ALA A 107 11.78 -11.49 1.18
C ALA A 107 12.63 -11.09 -0.03
N MET A 108 13.09 -12.08 -0.79
CA MET A 108 13.81 -11.83 -2.05
C MET A 108 12.82 -11.54 -3.17
N VAL A 109 12.92 -10.35 -3.77
CA VAL A 109 12.14 -9.92 -4.93
C VAL A 109 13.12 -9.48 -6.00
N ASP A 110 13.06 -10.12 -7.17
CA ASP A 110 14.00 -9.88 -8.29
C ASP A 110 15.49 -9.95 -7.88
N GLY A 111 15.80 -10.87 -6.96
CA GLY A 111 17.16 -11.07 -6.47
C GLY A 111 17.63 -10.07 -5.41
N LEU A 112 16.76 -9.16 -4.94
CA LEU A 112 17.07 -8.17 -3.91
C LEU A 112 16.20 -8.36 -2.66
N PRO A 113 16.74 -8.14 -1.45
CA PRO A 113 15.93 -8.16 -0.24
C PRO A 113 14.98 -6.95 -0.21
N ARG A 114 13.69 -7.22 -0.06
CA ARG A 114 12.61 -6.22 -0.05
C ARG A 114 11.62 -6.51 1.07
N LEU A 115 11.12 -5.45 1.68
CA LEU A 115 10.05 -5.57 2.67
C LEU A 115 8.73 -5.82 1.93
N VAL A 116 8.21 -7.02 2.06
CA VAL A 116 6.89 -7.40 1.53
C VAL A 116 5.85 -7.26 2.63
N GLN A 117 4.63 -6.87 2.24
CA GLN A 117 3.54 -6.60 3.17
C GLN A 117 2.30 -7.37 2.75
N ARG A 118 1.60 -7.93 3.72
CA ARG A 118 0.31 -8.61 3.53
C ARG A 118 -0.70 -8.04 4.52
N PRO A 119 -1.94 -7.72 4.12
CA PRO A 119 -2.94 -7.27 5.07
C PRO A 119 -3.25 -8.38 6.08
N VAL A 120 -3.40 -8.02 7.36
CA VAL A 120 -3.96 -8.92 8.36
C VAL A 120 -5.47 -8.88 8.20
N LEU A 121 -6.02 -9.91 7.60
CA LEU A 121 -7.45 -10.05 7.33
C LEU A 121 -8.15 -10.86 8.45
N PRO A 122 -9.47 -10.73 8.59
CA PRO A 122 -10.26 -11.64 9.41
C PRO A 122 -10.06 -13.10 8.99
N LEU A 123 -10.13 -14.04 9.94
CA LEU A 123 -10.02 -15.48 9.66
C LEU A 123 -11.16 -15.99 8.76
N ASP A 124 -12.31 -15.33 8.83
CA ASP A 124 -13.50 -15.64 8.04
C ASP A 124 -14.04 -14.34 7.43
N CYS A 125 -14.10 -14.30 6.09
CA CYS A 125 -14.68 -13.20 5.32
C CYS A 125 -16.11 -13.54 4.83
N GLY A 126 -16.65 -14.68 5.25
CA GLY A 126 -17.90 -15.24 4.75
C GLY A 126 -17.78 -15.79 3.33
N GLU A 127 -18.91 -16.22 2.79
CA GLU A 127 -19.01 -16.67 1.40
C GLU A 127 -18.85 -15.47 0.44
N PRO A 128 -18.15 -15.64 -0.70
CA PRO A 128 -18.01 -14.58 -1.69
C PRO A 128 -19.37 -14.09 -2.18
N ALA A 129 -19.63 -12.78 -2.06
CA ALA A 129 -20.84 -12.17 -2.60
C ALA A 129 -20.89 -12.19 -4.14
N LEU A 130 -19.73 -12.27 -4.80
CA LEU A 130 -19.59 -12.36 -6.26
C LEU A 130 -18.27 -13.05 -6.62
N THR A 131 -18.37 -14.13 -7.39
CA THR A 131 -17.21 -14.80 -8.00
C THR A 131 -17.33 -14.74 -9.51
N ILE A 132 -16.32 -14.19 -10.17
CA ILE A 132 -16.26 -14.10 -11.63
C ILE A 132 -14.97 -14.78 -12.11
N GLN A 133 -15.11 -15.71 -13.06
CA GLN A 133 -13.99 -16.42 -13.66
C GLN A 133 -13.98 -16.19 -15.17
N ASN A 134 -12.78 -16.03 -15.74
CA ASN A 134 -12.53 -16.02 -17.18
C ASN A 134 -13.41 -15.03 -17.99
N MET A 135 -13.69 -13.86 -17.43
CA MET A 135 -14.47 -12.83 -18.11
C MET A 135 -13.56 -11.94 -18.96
N GLY A 136 -13.85 -11.86 -20.26
CA GLY A 136 -13.27 -10.85 -21.14
C GLY A 136 -13.99 -9.52 -20.97
N LEU A 137 -13.25 -8.46 -20.67
CA LEU A 137 -13.77 -7.08 -20.64
C LEU A 137 -13.10 -6.27 -21.74
N ARG A 138 -13.91 -5.53 -22.51
CA ARG A 138 -13.48 -4.66 -23.61
C ARG A 138 -14.38 -3.44 -23.64
N ASP A 139 -13.82 -2.27 -23.34
CA ASP A 139 -14.53 -0.99 -23.27
C ASP A 139 -15.83 -1.05 -22.46
N SER A 140 -15.80 -1.86 -21.40
CA SER A 140 -17.00 -2.23 -20.66
C SER A 140 -16.79 -2.10 -19.16
N LEU A 141 -17.88 -1.79 -18.47
CA LEU A 141 -17.94 -1.73 -17.01
C LEU A 141 -18.59 -2.99 -16.47
N LEU A 142 -17.92 -3.64 -15.54
CA LEU A 142 -18.49 -4.68 -14.71
C LEU A 142 -18.99 -4.05 -13.40
N PRO A 143 -20.31 -3.96 -13.17
CA PRO A 143 -20.83 -3.54 -11.87
C PRO A 143 -20.50 -4.56 -10.79
N LEU A 144 -20.17 -4.05 -9.62
CA LEU A 144 -19.94 -4.85 -8.42
C LEU A 144 -21.11 -4.64 -7.45
N PRO A 145 -21.31 -5.58 -6.51
CA PRO A 145 -22.36 -5.45 -5.50
C PRO A 145 -22.22 -4.14 -4.73
N ASP A 146 -23.36 -3.51 -4.46
CA ASP A 146 -23.37 -2.27 -3.69
C ASP A 146 -22.76 -2.48 -2.30
N ALA A 147 -22.01 -1.47 -1.83
CA ALA A 147 -21.48 -1.49 -0.48
C ALA A 147 -22.63 -1.43 0.53
N VAL A 148 -22.66 -2.37 1.47
CA VAL A 148 -23.62 -2.36 2.57
C VAL A 148 -23.06 -1.45 3.68
N PRO A 149 -23.80 -0.43 4.15
CA PRO A 149 -23.35 0.42 5.24
C PRO A 149 -22.93 -0.39 6.47
N GLY A 150 -21.78 -0.08 7.05
CA GLY A 150 -21.22 -0.80 8.20
C GLY A 150 -20.51 -2.12 7.86
N SER A 151 -20.43 -2.49 6.58
CA SER A 151 -19.64 -3.64 6.11
C SER A 151 -18.32 -3.20 5.48
N ALA A 152 -17.41 -4.16 5.32
CA ALA A 152 -16.22 -4.02 4.48
C ALA A 152 -16.28 -5.07 3.36
N GLN A 153 -15.83 -4.70 2.17
CA GLN A 153 -15.69 -5.62 1.04
C GLN A 153 -14.21 -5.87 0.77
N LEU A 154 -13.83 -7.14 0.67
CA LEU A 154 -12.55 -7.57 0.11
C LEU A 154 -12.75 -7.90 -1.37
N ILE A 155 -11.94 -7.28 -2.23
CA ILE A 155 -12.03 -7.47 -3.68
C ILE A 155 -10.65 -7.88 -4.18
N GLU A 156 -10.56 -9.06 -4.77
CA GLU A 156 -9.30 -9.65 -5.24
C GLU A 156 -9.31 -9.82 -6.77
N PRO A 157 -9.02 -8.76 -7.54
CA PRO A 157 -8.99 -8.85 -8.99
C PRO A 157 -7.71 -9.55 -9.44
N ARG A 158 -7.84 -10.54 -10.34
CA ARG A 158 -6.73 -11.07 -11.12
C ARG A 158 -6.97 -10.71 -12.57
N SER A 159 -6.04 -9.96 -13.17
CA SER A 159 -6.09 -9.61 -14.58
C SER A 159 -4.94 -10.29 -15.32
N CYS A 160 -5.24 -10.77 -16.52
CA CYS A 160 -4.24 -11.22 -17.49
C CYS A 160 -4.32 -10.27 -18.68
N PRO A 161 -3.26 -9.52 -19.02
CA PRO A 161 -3.25 -8.69 -20.21
C PRO A 161 -3.55 -9.55 -21.45
N ALA A 162 -4.45 -9.10 -22.31
CA ALA A 162 -4.70 -9.77 -23.58
C ALA A 162 -3.42 -9.74 -24.45
N ARG A 163 -3.20 -10.78 -25.25
CA ARG A 163 -2.04 -10.91 -26.18
C ARG A 163 -1.89 -9.73 -27.17
N HIS A 164 -2.90 -8.87 -27.29
CA HIS A 164 -2.92 -7.67 -28.14
C HIS A 164 -3.25 -6.38 -27.36
N GLY A 165 -2.78 -6.26 -26.12
CA GLY A 165 -2.59 -4.98 -25.42
C GLY A 165 -3.87 -4.22 -25.03
N ALA A 166 -4.34 -4.40 -23.80
CA ALA A 166 -5.14 -3.36 -23.15
C ALA A 166 -4.20 -2.23 -22.73
N LEU A 167 -4.50 -0.97 -23.09
CA LEU A 167 -3.68 0.20 -22.75
C LEU A 167 -3.82 0.56 -21.26
N ARG A 168 -5.03 0.41 -20.70
CA ARG A 168 -5.34 0.66 -19.29
C ARG A 168 -6.50 -0.23 -18.81
N SER A 169 -6.35 -0.80 -17.62
CA SER A 169 -7.42 -1.45 -16.86
C SER A 169 -7.41 -0.91 -15.44
N GLY A 170 -8.58 -0.83 -14.80
CA GLY A 170 -8.65 -0.24 -13.47
C GLY A 170 -9.95 -0.51 -12.73
N PHE A 171 -9.87 -0.37 -11.41
CA PHE A 171 -10.98 -0.44 -10.48
C PHE A 171 -11.42 0.97 -10.08
N SER A 172 -12.73 1.20 -9.99
CA SER A 172 -13.29 2.45 -9.48
C SER A 172 -14.18 2.17 -8.26
N ALA A 173 -13.77 2.70 -7.11
CA ALA A 173 -14.50 2.65 -5.85
C ALA A 173 -15.20 3.99 -5.57
N HIS A 174 -16.40 3.95 -4.98
CA HIS A 174 -17.07 5.09 -4.33
C HIS A 174 -17.06 6.41 -5.13
N ARG A 175 -17.55 6.37 -6.37
CA ARG A 175 -17.90 7.59 -7.10
C ARG A 175 -19.26 8.08 -6.57
N ALA A 176 -19.35 9.33 -6.12
CA ALA A 176 -20.61 9.88 -5.61
C ALA A 176 -21.76 9.64 -6.61
N GLY A 177 -22.80 8.93 -6.16
CA GLY A 177 -23.98 8.59 -6.97
C GLY A 177 -23.80 7.44 -7.98
N ALA A 178 -22.70 6.68 -7.94
CA ALA A 178 -22.48 5.54 -8.84
C ALA A 178 -22.01 4.27 -8.09
N PRO A 179 -22.50 3.08 -8.49
CA PRO A 179 -22.07 1.82 -7.90
C PRO A 179 -20.61 1.52 -8.24
N GLN A 180 -19.96 0.69 -7.41
CA GLN A 180 -18.58 0.25 -7.62
C GLN A 180 -18.46 -0.55 -8.93
N ARG A 181 -17.38 -0.33 -9.68
CA ARG A 181 -17.22 -0.91 -11.03
C ARG A 181 -15.76 -1.24 -11.34
N PHE A 182 -15.57 -2.32 -12.08
CA PHE A 182 -14.30 -2.62 -12.74
C PHE A 182 -14.38 -2.26 -14.23
N SER A 183 -13.29 -1.76 -14.81
CA SER A 183 -13.25 -1.25 -16.19
C SER A 183 -12.00 -1.69 -16.94
N ALA A 184 -12.12 -1.90 -18.24
CA ALA A 184 -11.01 -2.10 -19.17
C ALA A 184 -11.28 -1.33 -20.45
N SER A 185 -10.30 -0.58 -20.96
CA SER A 185 -10.44 0.18 -22.20
C SER A 185 -9.35 -0.17 -23.22
N MET A 186 -9.75 -0.24 -24.49
CA MET A 186 -8.90 -0.24 -25.68
C MET A 186 -8.77 1.18 -26.25
N PRO A 187 -7.80 1.46 -27.14
CA PRO A 187 -7.65 2.77 -27.75
C PRO A 187 -8.84 3.17 -28.62
#